data_AF-A0A9X1Y319-F1
#
_entry.id   AF-A0A9X1Y319-F1
#
_cell.length_a   1.000
_cell.length_b   1.000
_cell.length_c   1.000
_cell.angle_alpha   90.00
_cell.angle_beta   90.00
_cell.angle_gamma   90.00
#
_symmetry.space_group_name_H-M   'P 1'
#
loop_
_entity.id
_entity.type
_entity.pdbx_description
1 polymer ?
#
loop_
_entity_poly.entity_id
_entity_poly.type
_entity_poly.pdbx_seq_one_letter_code
_entity_poly.pdbx_strand_id
1 'polypeptide(L)' 'MKIIITQSEAVEKGIWPQVRTSFGLTKEDEVWEQEQFILTEEQAREWGLIR' A
#
# COMPACT_ATOMS: atom_id res chain seq x y z
N MET A 1 -1.12 -10.90 -11.52
CA MET A 1 -1.07 -9.45 -11.85
C MET A 1 -0.31 -8.69 -10.76
N LYS A 2 0.20 -7.49 -11.03
CA LYS A 2 0.77 -6.60 -9.99
C LYS A 2 -0.02 -5.30 -9.98
N ILE A 3 -0.31 -4.78 -8.79
CA ILE A 3 -1.01 -3.51 -8.61
C ILE A 3 0.01 -2.52 -8.03
N ILE A 4 0.07 -1.32 -8.59
CA ILE A 4 0.94 -0.25 -8.10
C ILE A 4 0.03 0.81 -7.49
N ILE A 5 0.34 1.23 -6.27
CA ILE A 5 -0.32 2.35 -5.60
C ILE A 5 0.72 3.29 -5.01
N THR A 6 0.42 4.58 -4.95
CA THR A 6 1.22 5.53 -4.19
C THR A 6 0.89 5.47 -2.69
N GLN A 7 1.75 6.05 -1.86
CA GLN A 7 1.44 6.25 -0.44
C GLN A 7 0.14 7.05 -0.27
N SER A 8 -0.02 8.13 -1.03
CA SER A 8 -1.22 8.97 -0.97
C SER A 8 -2.48 8.18 -1.32
N GLU A 9 -2.46 7.36 -2.37
CA GLU A 9 -3.56 6.47 -2.73
C GLU A 9 -3.85 5.44 -1.64
N ALA A 10 -2.82 4.89 -0.99
CA ALA A 10 -2.98 3.94 0.10
C ALA A 10 -3.68 4.58 1.32
N VAL A 11 -3.37 5.85 1.60
CA VAL A 11 -4.04 6.63 2.66
C VAL A 11 -5.49 6.91 2.28
N GLU A 12 -5.74 7.39 1.06
CA GLU A 12 -7.10 7.69 0.56
C GLU A 12 -8.01 6.46 0.56
N LYS A 13 -7.44 5.29 0.22
CA LYS A 13 -8.16 4.01 0.19
C LYS A 13 -8.26 3.33 1.55
N GLY A 14 -7.67 3.90 2.60
CA GLY A 14 -7.72 3.36 3.96
C GLY A 14 -6.91 2.07 4.18
N ILE A 15 -5.96 1.77 3.30
CA ILE A 15 -5.12 0.57 3.35
C ILE A 15 -3.68 0.84 3.78
N TRP A 16 -3.35 2.10 4.06
CA TRP A 16 -1.99 2.50 4.47
C TRP A 16 -1.43 1.73 5.68
N PRO A 17 -2.21 1.42 6.73
CA PRO A 17 -1.73 0.56 7.82
C PRO A 17 -1.23 -0.80 7.34
N GLN A 18 -1.97 -1.46 6.44
CA GLN A 18 -1.64 -2.77 5.87
C GLN A 18 -0.39 -2.69 5.00
N VAL A 19 -0.29 -1.64 4.17
CA VAL A 19 0.90 -1.37 3.35
C VAL A 19 2.13 -1.21 4.24
N ARG A 20 2.08 -0.37 5.27
CA ARG A 20 3.22 -0.20 6.19
C ARG A 20 3.64 -1.50 6.85
N THR A 21 2.70 -2.27 7.37
CA THR A 21 3.01 -3.57 7.98
C THR A 21 3.62 -4.54 6.97
N SER A 22 3.08 -4.61 5.75
CA SER A 22 3.57 -5.54 4.72
C SER A 22 4.97 -5.20 4.20
N PHE A 23 5.35 -3.92 4.19
CA PHE A 23 6.65 -3.45 3.74
C PHE A 23 7.63 -3.22 4.90
N GLY A 24 7.25 -3.56 6.14
CA GLY A 24 8.12 -3.40 7.31
C GLY A 24 8.39 -1.95 7.70
N LEU A 25 7.55 -1.01 7.26
CA LEU A 25 7.69 0.41 7.54
C LEU A 25 7.22 0.72 8.97
N THR A 26 8.07 1.45 9.68
CA THR A 26 7.83 2.00 11.00
C THR A 26 7.33 3.44 10.90
N LYS A 27 7.16 4.11 12.05
CA LYS A 27 6.80 5.53 12.09
C LYS A 27 7.99 6.46 11.85
N GLU A 28 9.21 5.93 11.95
CA GLU A 28 10.45 6.68 11.78
C GLU A 28 10.90 6.71 10.33
N ASP A 29 10.36 5.82 9.49
CA ASP A 29 10.63 5.79 8.07
C ASP A 29 9.98 6.99 7.36
N GLU A 30 10.81 7.75 6.66
CA GLU A 30 10.37 8.85 5.83
C GLU A 30 9.82 8.30 4.51
N VAL A 31 8.52 8.44 4.30
CA VAL A 31 7.82 8.00 3.08
C VAL A 31 7.21 9.21 2.38
N TRP A 32 7.47 9.34 1.09
CA TRP A 32 6.94 10.41 0.25
C TRP A 32 5.55 10.05 -0.29
N GLU A 33 4.69 11.04 -0.50
CA GLU A 33 3.32 10.82 -1.01
C GLU A 33 3.30 10.10 -2.36
N GLN A 34 4.27 10.39 -3.23
CA GLN A 34 4.43 9.73 -4.54
C GLN A 34 5.16 8.39 -4.50
N GLU A 35 5.63 7.93 -3.33
CA GLU A 35 6.33 6.66 -3.22
C GLU A 35 5.40 5.51 -3.58
N GLN A 36 5.88 4.61 -4.44
CA GLN A 36 5.07 3.54 -5.03
C GLN A 36 5.30 2.20 -4.33
N PHE A 37 4.19 1.53 -4.02
CA PHE A 37 4.16 0.21 -3.42
C PHE A 37 3.55 -0.77 -4.42
N ILE A 38 4.28 -1.86 -4.66
CA ILE A 38 3.86 -2.92 -5.59
C ILE A 38 3.20 -4.03 -4.79
N LEU A 39 1.89 -4.14 -4.93
CA LEU A 39 1.09 -5.16 -4.29
C LEU A 39 0.96 -6.39 -5.17
N THR A 40 0.94 -7.56 -4.53
CA THR A 40 0.51 -8.78 -5.21
C THR A 40 -0.99 -8.72 -5.50
N GLU A 41 -1.43 -9.52 -6.46
CA GLU A 41 -2.85 -9.66 -6.75
C GLU A 41 -3.64 -10.17 -5.53
N GLU A 42 -3.05 -11.06 -4.75
CA GLU A 42 -3.64 -11.59 -3.52
C GLU A 42 -3.86 -10.47 -2.49
N GLN A 43 -2.82 -9.67 -2.20
CA GLN A 43 -2.93 -8.51 -1.30
C GLN A 43 -3.99 -7.51 -1.77
N ALA A 44 -4.03 -7.23 -3.07
CA ALA A 44 -5.00 -6.31 -3.63
C ALA A 44 -6.44 -6.83 -3.53
N ARG A 45 -6.67 -8.14 -3.67
CA ARG A 45 -7.98 -8.76 -3.42
C ARG A 45 -8.34 -8.73 -1.95
N GLU A 46 -7.42 -9.14 -1.07
CA GLU A 46 -7.63 -9.16 0.38
C GLU A 46 -7.95 -7.77 0.94
N TRP A 47 -7.34 -6.72 0.40
CA TRP A 47 -7.55 -5.34 0.84
C TRP A 47 -8.67 -4.63 0.06
N GLY A 48 -9.40 -5.35 -0.80
CA GLY A 48 -10.58 -4.83 -1.50
C GLY A 48 -10.28 -3.81 -2.60
N LEU A 49 -9.05 -3.76 -3.12
CA LEU A 49 -8.66 -2.91 -4.26
C LEU A 49 -9.20 -3.42 -5.59
N ILE A 50 -9.36 -4.74 -5.71
CA ILE A 50 -9.88 -5.43 -6.89
C ILE A 50 -10.82 -6.56 -6.45
N ARG A 51 -11.78 -6.91 -7.32
CA ARG A 51 -12.75 -8.01 -7.11
C ARG A 51 -12.29 -9.30 -7.77
#